data_AF-A0A437GZN7-F1
#
_entry.id   AF-A0A437GZN7-F1
#
_cell.length_a   1.000
_cell.length_b   1.000
_cell.length_c   1.000
_cell.angle_alpha   90.00
_cell.angle_beta   90.00
_cell.angle_gamma   90.00
#
_symmetry.space_group_name_H-M   'P 1'
#
loop_
_entity.id
_entity.type
_entity.pdbx_description
1 polymer ?
#
loop_
_entity_poly.entity_id
_entity_poly.type
_entity_poly.pdbx_seq_one_letter_code
_entity_poly.pdbx_strand_id
1 'polypeptide(L)' 'MTRQKEDELLARRRELRRRAHELIQRIVEARLKGERDAEAIGELARLSQEEVEMTSPDLTLAA' A
#
# COMPACT_ATOMS: atom_id res chain seq x y z
N MET A 1 -23.17 -3.94 -6.10
CA MET A 1 -21.95 -4.77 -6.29
C MET A 1 -22.28 -6.21 -5.95
N THR A 2 -21.65 -7.20 -6.61
CA THR A 2 -21.80 -8.62 -6.27
C THR A 2 -20.89 -8.96 -5.09
N ARG A 3 -21.30 -9.87 -4.19
CA ARG A 3 -20.47 -10.34 -3.05
C ARG A 3 -19.03 -10.71 -3.46
N GLN A 4 -18.88 -11.31 -4.63
CA GLN A 4 -17.58 -11.66 -5.20
C GLN A 4 -16.64 -10.45 -5.39
N LYS A 5 -17.16 -9.29 -5.79
CA LYS A 5 -16.34 -8.06 -5.92
C LYS A 5 -15.94 -7.51 -4.55
N GLU A 6 -16.79 -7.65 -3.54
CA GLU A 6 -16.46 -7.24 -2.17
C GLU A 6 -15.37 -8.15 -1.58
N ASP A 7 -15.46 -9.47 -1.81
CA ASP A 7 -14.46 -10.43 -1.38
C ASP A 7 -13.10 -10.20 -2.07
N GLU A 8 -13.10 -9.89 -3.37
CA GLU A 8 -11.90 -9.52 -4.13
C GLU A 8 -11.25 -8.24 -3.60
N LEU A 9 -12.04 -7.20 -3.32
CA LEU A 9 -11.54 -5.95 -2.73
C LEU A 9 -10.97 -6.16 -1.34
N LEU A 10 -11.61 -6.98 -0.51
CA LEU A 10 -11.11 -7.34 0.83
C LEU A 10 -9.80 -8.14 0.74
N ALA A 11 -9.70 -9.09 -0.18
CA ALA A 11 -8.48 -9.86 -0.40
C ALA A 11 -7.33 -8.94 -0.83
N ARG A 12 -7.57 -8.06 -1.80
CA ARG A 12 -6.57 -7.11 -2.29
C ARG A 12 -6.12 -6.13 -1.19
N ARG A 13 -7.05 -5.64 -0.36
CA ARG A 13 -6.71 -4.78 0.78
C ARG A 13 -5.85 -5.49 1.82
N ARG A 14 -6.12 -6.78 2.09
CA ARG A 14 -5.29 -7.59 3.00
C ARG A 14 -3.88 -7.77 2.45
N GLU A 15 -3.76 -8.04 1.16
CA GLU A 15 -2.46 -8.18 0.49
C GLU A 15 -1.65 -6.89 0.53
N LEU A 16 -2.27 -5.75 0.22
CA LEU A 16 -1.61 -4.44 0.27
C LEU A 16 -1.09 -4.12 1.67
N ARG A 17 -1.90 -4.37 2.71
CA ARG A 17 -1.46 -4.19 4.11
C ARG A 17 -0.30 -5.09 4.50
N ARG A 18 -0.31 -6.35 4.04
CA ARG A 18 0.80 -7.30 4.28
C ARG A 18 2.09 -6.77 3.64
N ARG A 19 2.04 -6.37 2.37
CA ARG A 19 3.20 -5.82 1.65
C ARG A 19 3.72 -4.53 2.29
N ALA A 20 2.83 -3.62 2.66
CA ALA A 20 3.21 -2.39 3.37
C ALA A 20 3.95 -2.70 4.68
N HIS A 21 3.49 -3.70 5.44
CA HIS A 21 4.18 -4.13 6.66
C HIS A 21 5.59 -4.68 6.38
N GLU A 22 5.74 -5.54 5.36
CA GLU A 22 7.04 -6.08 4.94
C GLU A 22 8.01 -4.97 4.52
N LEU A 23 7.55 -3.96 3.78
CA LEU A 23 8.36 -2.81 3.39
C LEU A 23 8.77 -1.95 4.61
N ILE A 24 7.86 -1.73 5.56
CA ILE A 24 8.19 -1.01 6.79
C ILE A 24 9.27 -1.75 7.58
N GLN A 25 9.18 -3.07 7.70
CA GLN A 25 10.22 -3.87 8.38
C GLN A 25 11.58 -3.71 7.68
N ARG A 26 11.62 -3.81 6.35
CA ARG A 26 12.86 -3.56 5.57
C ARG A 26 13.44 -2.17 5.79
N ILE A 27 12.60 -1.14 5.80
CA ILE A 27 13.02 0.25 6.04
C ILE A 27 13.61 0.39 7.46
N VAL A 28 12.97 -0.21 8.46
CA VAL A 28 13.45 -0.21 9.84
C VAL A 28 14.79 -0.95 9.95
N GLU A 29 14.92 -2.13 9.36
CA GLU A 29 16.16 -2.90 9.34
C GLU A 29 17.31 -2.15 8.67
N ALA A 30 17.07 -1.53 7.52
CA ALA A 30 18.04 -0.69 6.84
C ALA A 30 18.47 0.48 7.73
N ARG A 31 17.51 1.15 8.37
CA ARG A 31 17.79 2.28 9.27
C ARG A 31 18.59 1.86 10.50
N LEU A 32 18.33 0.68 11.07
CA LEU A 32 19.12 0.13 12.17
C LEU A 32 20.57 -0.18 11.76
N LYS A 33 20.81 -0.48 10.48
CA LYS A 33 22.15 -0.64 9.90
C LYS A 33 22.81 0.69 9.50
N GLY A 34 22.13 1.82 9.69
CA GLY A 34 22.60 3.14 9.24
C GLY A 34 22.43 3.38 7.74
N GLU A 35 21.68 2.52 7.06
CA GLU A 35 21.40 2.58 5.63
C GLU A 35 20.00 3.17 5.37
N ARG A 36 19.75 3.54 4.11
CA ARG A 36 18.44 3.98 3.65
C ARG A 36 18.00 3.11 2.48
N ASP A 37 16.95 2.33 2.69
CA ASP A 37 16.30 1.56 1.62
C ASP A 37 15.33 2.47 0.84
N ALA A 38 15.88 3.25 -0.10
CA ALA A 38 15.12 4.17 -0.93
C ALA A 38 14.10 3.46 -1.83
N GLU A 39 14.39 2.22 -2.23
CA GLU A 39 13.49 1.40 -3.02
C GLU A 39 12.26 1.03 -2.20
N ALA A 40 12.45 0.50 -0.98
CA ALA A 40 11.34 0.15 -0.10
C ALA A 40 10.48 1.37 0.29
N ILE A 41 11.11 2.53 0.51
CA ILE A 41 10.39 3.80 0.75
C ILE A 41 9.54 4.18 -0.46
N GLY A 42 10.11 4.11 -1.67
CA GLY A 42 9.40 4.43 -2.90
C GLY A 42 8.24 3.49 -3.18
N GLU A 43 8.43 2.19 -2.94
CA GLU A 43 7.38 1.19 -3.07
C GLU A 43 6.26 1.39 -2.03
N LEU A 44 6.61 1.69 -0.77
CA LEU A 44 5.63 1.98 0.29
C LEU A 44 4.78 3.20 -0.06
N ALA A 45 5.37 4.24 -0.64
CA ALA A 45 4.64 5.42 -1.10
C ALA A 45 3.65 5.08 -2.23
N ARG A 46 4.04 4.22 -3.18
CA ARG A 46 3.13 3.74 -4.24
C ARG A 46 1.99 2.91 -3.68
N LEU A 47 2.25 2.00 -2.73
CA LEU A 47 1.20 1.21 -2.09
C LEU A 47 0.21 2.09 -1.32
N SER A 48 0.69 3.14 -0.65
CA SER A 48 -0.17 4.10 0.03
C SER A 48 -1.09 4.84 -0.95
N GLN A 49 -0.58 5.20 -2.13
CA GLN A 49 -1.39 5.83 -3.18
C GLN A 49 -2.45 4.86 -3.71
N GLU A 50 -2.10 3.59 -3.96
CA GLU A 50 -3.05 2.56 -4.38
C GLU A 50 -4.15 2.33 -3.32
N GLU A 51 -3.82 2.33 -2.02
CA GLU A 51 -4.84 2.21 -0.95
C GLU A 51 -5.79 3.42 -0.91
N VAL A 52 -5.29 4.64 -1.17
CA VAL A 52 -6.12 5.85 -1.26
C VAL A 52 -7.07 5.79 -2.45
N GLU A 53 -6.59 5.38 -3.63
CA GLU A 53 -7.41 5.23 -4.84
C GLU A 53 -8.50 4.18 -4.69
N MET A 54 -8.22 3.07 -4.00
CA MET A 54 -9.23 2.05 -3.69
C MET A 54 -10.27 2.50 -2.67
N THR A 55 -9.95 3.46 -1.80
CA THR A 55 -10.83 3.93 -0.72
C THR A 55 -11.54 5.25 -1.04
N SER A 56 -11.14 5.93 -2.12
CA SER A 56 -11.72 7.19 -2.58
C SER A 56 -12.33 7.01 -3.98
N PRO A 57 -13.63 6.68 -4.10
CA PRO A 57 -14.28 6.57 -5.41
C PRO A 57 -14.44 7.90 -6.18
N ASP A 58 -14.22 9.08 -5.55
CA ASP A 58 -14.75 10.36 -6.05
C ASP A 58 -13.85 11.60 -5.84
N LEU A 59 -12.52 11.50 -5.96
CA LEU A 59 -11.66 12.71 -5.99
C LEU A 59 -10.88 12.93 -7.28
N THR A 60 -10.95 12.00 -8.25
CA THR A 60 -10.24 12.12 -9.53
C THR A 60 -11.12 12.66 -10.68
N LEU A 61 -12.39 12.99 -10.41
CA LEU A 61 -13.35 13.50 -11.42
C LEU A 61 -13.64 15.00 -11.33
N ALA A 62 -12.92 15.75 -10.49
CA ALA A 62 -13.17 17.17 -10.22
C ALA A 62 -11.92 18.09 -10.34
N ALA A 63 -11.00 17.79 -11.25
CA ALA A 63 -9.90 18.69 -11.63
C ALA A 63 -9.82 18.86 -13.14
#